data_AF-A0A7C7CDV0-F1
#
_entry.id   AF-A0A7C7CDV0-F1
#
_cell.length_a   1.000
_cell.length_b   1.000
_cell.length_c   1.000
_cell.angle_alpha   90.00
_cell.angle_beta   90.00
_cell.angle_gamma   90.00
#
_symmetry.space_group_name_H-M   'P 1'
#
loop_
_entity.id
_entity.type
_entity.pdbx_description
1 polymer ?
#
loop_
_entity_poly.entity_id
_entity_poly.type
_entity_poly.pdbx_seq_one_letter_code
_entity_poly.pdbx_strand_id
1 'polypeptide(L)'
;MSEELNRSILKEADEIVNHRSEEKVRQYGPFGEGMERAAAICSGMTGKKFTAHDMFAALIALKFSRQSYNHKEDNLLDAAAYIGAWQNYINEKSKMDPELAGPDVKPDAPKRLVPPSNHT
;
A
#
# COMPACT_ATOMS: atom_id res chain seq x y z
N MET A 1 1.00 4.69 36.84
CA MET A 1 1.57 3.76 35.85
C MET A 1 0.62 3.76 34.67
N SER A 2 0.99 4.51 33.65
CA SER A 2 0.18 4.77 32.46
C SER A 2 -0.01 3.52 31.62
N GLU A 3 -1.22 3.33 31.11
CA GLU A 3 -1.63 2.23 30.25
C GLU A 3 -0.72 2.08 29.03
N GLU A 4 0.18 1.11 29.06
CA GLU A 4 0.71 0.48 27.86
C GLU A 4 -0.37 -0.47 27.34
N LEU A 5 -1.46 0.11 26.83
CA LEU A 5 -2.57 -0.62 26.26
C LEU A 5 -2.07 -1.26 24.95
N ASN A 6 -2.04 -2.60 24.94
CA ASN A 6 -1.68 -3.44 23.80
C ASN A 6 -2.34 -2.89 22.50
N ARG A 7 -1.58 -2.18 21.65
CA ARG A 7 -2.14 -1.51 20.48
C ARG A 7 -2.60 -2.57 19.48
N SER A 8 -3.79 -2.39 18.91
CA SER A 8 -4.29 -3.28 17.85
C SER A 8 -3.32 -3.30 16.67
N ILE A 9 -3.04 -4.49 16.14
CA ILE A 9 -2.20 -4.67 14.94
C ILE A 9 -2.71 -3.85 13.74
N LEU A 10 -4.00 -3.53 13.69
CA LEU A 10 -4.56 -2.72 12.62
C LEU A 10 -4.13 -1.26 12.74
N LYS A 11 -4.08 -0.72 13.96
CA LYS A 11 -3.58 0.63 14.23
C LYS A 11 -2.08 0.72 13.99
N GLU A 12 -1.34 -0.34 14.32
CA GLU A 12 0.08 -0.39 14.06
C GLU A 12 0.39 -0.55 12.57
N ALA A 13 -0.37 -1.35 11.84
CA ALA A 13 -0.28 -1.45 10.38
C ALA A 13 -0.54 -0.09 9.72
N ASP A 14 -1.60 0.61 10.14
CA ASP A 14 -1.92 1.96 9.69
C ASP A 14 -0.76 2.93 9.98
N GLU A 15 -0.19 2.88 11.18
CA GLU A 15 0.99 3.67 11.53
C GLU A 15 2.19 3.37 10.61
N ILE A 16 2.43 2.08 10.31
CA ILE A 16 3.53 1.66 9.43
C ILE A 16 3.35 2.15 8.00
N VAL A 17 2.11 2.15 7.50
CA VAL A 17 1.80 2.40 6.09
C VAL A 17 1.56 3.89 5.83
N ASN A 18 0.80 4.56 6.69
CA ASN A 18 0.27 5.90 6.45
C ASN A 18 0.96 6.99 7.27
N HIS A 19 1.56 6.65 8.41
CA HIS A 19 2.08 7.64 9.37
C HIS A 19 3.59 7.58 9.59
N ARG A 20 4.26 6.50 9.15
CA ARG A 20 5.72 6.40 9.22
C ARG A 20 6.38 7.34 8.21
N SER A 21 7.22 8.21 8.76
CA SER A 21 7.82 9.38 8.15
C SER A 21 8.90 9.10 7.09
N GLU A 22 9.17 10.17 6.33
CA GLU A 22 10.19 10.45 5.31
C GLU A 22 11.51 9.65 5.38
N GLU A 23 11.95 9.15 6.53
CA GLU A 23 13.18 8.38 6.68
C GLU A 23 13.11 7.00 6.02
N LYS A 24 12.00 6.26 6.14
CA LYS A 24 11.83 4.99 5.43
C LYS A 24 11.60 5.18 3.93
N VAL A 25 10.88 6.25 3.56
CA VAL A 25 10.69 6.63 2.16
C VAL A 25 12.03 7.03 1.52
N ARG A 26 12.91 7.72 2.24
CA ARG A 26 14.28 8.02 1.77
C ARG A 26 15.15 6.78 1.57
N GLN A 27 15.00 5.76 2.41
CA GLN A 27 15.79 4.53 2.30
C GLN A 27 15.31 3.57 1.20
N TYR A 28 13.99 3.44 1.01
CA TYR A 28 13.41 2.38 0.18
C TYR A 28 12.55 2.89 -0.99
N GLY A 29 12.26 4.18 -1.04
CA GLY A 29 11.31 4.77 -1.99
C GLY A 29 9.85 4.46 -1.64
N PRO A 30 8.89 4.94 -2.46
CA PRO A 30 7.47 4.62 -2.30
C PRO A 30 7.24 3.11 -2.41
N PHE A 31 6.41 2.56 -1.52
CA PHE A 31 6.20 1.12 -1.42
C PHE A 31 5.61 0.51 -2.71
N GLY A 32 4.67 1.22 -3.35
CA GLY A 32 4.08 0.84 -4.64
C GLY A 32 5.11 0.72 -5.77
N GLU A 33 6.00 1.71 -5.90
CA GLU A 33 7.12 1.65 -6.86
C GLU A 33 8.07 0.49 -6.56
N GLY A 34 8.29 0.18 -5.29
CA GLY A 34 9.03 -0.99 -4.86
C GLY A 34 8.41 -2.29 -5.40
N MET A 35 7.08 -2.41 -5.35
CA MET A 35 6.36 -3.58 -5.88
C MET A 35 6.41 -3.67 -7.40
N GLU A 36 6.30 -2.55 -8.11
CA GLU A 36 6.49 -2.51 -9.57
C GLU A 36 7.89 -2.95 -9.98
N ARG A 37 8.93 -2.45 -9.27
CA ARG A 37 10.32 -2.82 -9.53
C ARG A 37 10.56 -4.30 -9.24
N ALA A 38 10.05 -4.82 -8.13
CA ALA A 38 10.14 -6.24 -7.80
C ALA A 38 9.47 -7.11 -8.87
N ALA A 39 8.28 -6.71 -9.34
CA ALA A 39 7.56 -7.41 -10.40
C ALA A 39 8.37 -7.43 -11.71
N ALA A 40 8.96 -6.30 -12.10
CA ALA A 40 9.79 -6.21 -13.30
C ALA A 40 11.05 -7.10 -13.21
N ILE A 41 11.74 -7.06 -12.07
CA ILE A 41 12.92 -7.91 -11.83
C ILE A 41 12.54 -9.39 -11.87
N CYS A 42 11.50 -9.78 -11.13
CA CYS A 42 11.03 -11.17 -11.09
C CYS A 42 10.60 -11.66 -12.47
N SER A 43 9.93 -10.79 -13.24
CA SER A 43 9.57 -11.08 -14.62
C SER A 43 10.79 -11.33 -15.50
N GLY A 44 11.80 -10.46 -15.41
CA GLY A 44 13.07 -10.60 -16.13
C GLY A 44 13.83 -11.87 -15.75
N MET A 45 13.83 -12.25 -14.48
CA MET A 45 14.53 -13.45 -14.00
C MET A 45 13.86 -14.76 -14.42
N THR A 46 12.54 -14.78 -14.55
CA THR A 46 11.77 -16.02 -14.73
C THR A 46 11.18 -16.19 -16.12
N GLY A 47 11.13 -15.12 -16.93
CA GLY A 47 10.41 -15.07 -18.21
C GLY A 47 8.89 -15.08 -18.06
N LYS A 48 8.36 -15.05 -16.83
CA LYS A 48 6.91 -14.94 -16.56
C LYS A 48 6.52 -13.49 -16.43
N LYS A 49 5.25 -13.17 -16.67
CA LYS A 49 4.73 -11.81 -16.43
C LYS A 49 4.25 -11.71 -14.99
N PHE A 50 4.79 -10.74 -14.26
CA PHE A 50 4.34 -10.35 -12.94
C PHE A 50 3.99 -8.86 -12.92
N THR A 51 3.01 -8.53 -12.09
CA THR A 51 2.56 -7.17 -11.81
C THR A 51 2.83 -6.81 -10.35
N ALA A 52 2.68 -5.54 -9.99
CA ALA A 52 2.78 -5.11 -8.60
C ALA A 52 1.75 -5.84 -7.70
N HIS A 53 0.55 -6.10 -8.22
CA HIS A 53 -0.50 -6.86 -7.53
C HIS A 53 -0.04 -8.27 -7.17
N ASP A 54 0.66 -8.96 -8.08
CA ASP A 54 1.21 -10.29 -7.80
C ASP A 54 2.24 -10.25 -6.66
N MET A 55 3.03 -9.19 -6.57
CA MET A 55 4.03 -9.03 -5.51
C MET A 55 3.38 -8.77 -4.15
N PHE A 56 2.34 -7.92 -4.09
CA PHE A 56 1.54 -7.76 -2.88
C PHE A 56 0.93 -9.10 -2.43
N ALA A 57 0.27 -9.83 -3.34
CA ALA A 57 -0.33 -11.12 -3.05
C ALA A 57 0.71 -12.14 -2.57
N ALA A 58 1.87 -12.22 -3.21
CA ALA A 58 2.95 -13.13 -2.82
C ALA A 58 3.50 -12.83 -1.41
N LEU A 59 3.67 -11.55 -1.05
CA LEU A 59 4.14 -11.16 0.27
C LEU A 59 3.11 -11.45 1.37
N ILE A 60 1.83 -11.21 1.10
CA ILE A 60 0.73 -11.58 2.03
C ILE A 60 0.71 -13.10 2.22
N ALA A 61 0.75 -13.87 1.13
CA ALA A 61 0.79 -15.33 1.18
C ALA A 61 2.00 -15.83 1.99
N LEU A 62 3.16 -15.19 1.84
CA LEU A 62 4.36 -15.52 2.62
C LEU A 62 4.16 -15.29 4.13
N LYS A 63 3.46 -14.22 4.53
CA LYS A 63 3.16 -13.96 5.95
C LYS A 63 2.16 -14.97 6.52
N PHE A 64 1.13 -15.35 5.76
CA PHE A 64 0.22 -16.42 6.17
C PHE A 64 0.90 -17.80 6.22
N SER A 65 1.80 -18.08 5.27
CA SER A 65 2.62 -19.30 5.33
C SER A 65 3.48 -19.34 6.58
N ARG A 66 4.12 -18.23 6.98
CA ARG A 66 4.86 -18.18 8.25
C ARG A 66 3.95 -18.37 9.47
N GLN A 67 2.75 -17.79 9.43
CA GLN A 67 1.77 -17.91 10.50
C GLN A 67 1.30 -19.35 10.72
N SER A 68 1.25 -20.19 9.68
CA SER A 68 0.84 -21.60 9.81
C SER A 68 1.87 -22.48 10.52
N TYR A 69 3.13 -22.07 10.63
CA TYR A 69 4.18 -22.83 11.32
C TYR A 69 4.52 -22.26 12.70
N ASN A 70 4.65 -20.94 12.80
CA ASN A 70 5.02 -20.25 14.04
C ASN A 70 4.16 -19.02 14.23
N HIS A 71 3.29 -19.05 15.24
CA HIS A 71 2.53 -17.88 15.66
C HIS A 71 3.49 -16.84 16.25
N LYS A 72 3.86 -15.84 15.45
CA LYS A 72 4.58 -14.64 15.86
C LYS A 72 3.68 -13.43 15.64
N GLU A 73 3.68 -12.51 16.60
CA GLU A 73 2.84 -11.32 16.61
C GLU A 73 2.95 -10.52 15.30
N ASP A 74 4.17 -10.37 14.77
CA ASP A 74 4.45 -9.58 13.57
C ASP A 74 3.89 -10.17 12.26
N ASN A 75 3.59 -11.48 12.17
CA ASN A 75 3.17 -12.07 10.90
C ASN A 75 1.84 -11.48 10.41
N LEU A 76 0.87 -11.38 11.32
CA LEU A 76 -0.45 -10.84 11.00
C LEU A 76 -0.40 -9.31 10.86
N LEU A 77 0.45 -8.64 11.64
CA LEU A 77 0.73 -7.21 11.50
C LEU A 77 1.30 -6.89 10.11
N ASP A 78 2.33 -7.61 9.67
CA ASP A 78 2.95 -7.42 8.36
C ASP A 78 1.96 -7.69 7.22
N ALA A 79 1.13 -8.74 7.36
CA ALA A 79 0.08 -9.01 6.39
C ALA A 79 -0.92 -7.86 6.30
N ALA A 80 -1.37 -7.32 7.44
CA ALA A 80 -2.27 -6.17 7.49
C ALA A 80 -1.62 -4.92 6.87
N ALA A 81 -0.34 -4.66 7.15
CA ALA A 81 0.40 -3.56 6.57
C ALA A 81 0.52 -3.69 5.04
N TYR A 82 0.80 -4.89 4.52
CA TYR A 82 0.85 -5.11 3.08
C TYR A 82 -0.51 -4.93 2.41
N ILE A 83 -1.61 -5.36 3.05
CA ILE A 83 -2.97 -5.13 2.56
C ILE A 83 -3.28 -3.62 2.51
N GLY A 84 -2.95 -2.88 3.57
CA GLY A 84 -3.14 -1.42 3.61
C GLY A 84 -2.34 -0.69 2.53
N ALA A 85 -1.05 -1.04 2.38
CA ALA A 85 -0.20 -0.47 1.34
C ALA A 85 -0.68 -0.82 -0.07
N TRP A 86 -1.28 -2.00 -0.26
CA TRP A 86 -1.87 -2.40 -1.53
C TRP A 86 -3.09 -1.54 -1.88
N GLN A 87 -3.96 -1.26 -0.90
CA GLN A 87 -5.09 -0.36 -1.09
C GLN A 87 -4.63 1.05 -1.48
N ASN A 88 -3.57 1.57 -0.85
CA ASN A 88 -3.00 2.87 -1.21
C ASN A 88 -2.51 2.88 -2.66
N TYR A 89 -1.77 1.85 -3.08
CA TYR A 89 -1.32 1.69 -4.47
C TYR A 89 -2.49 1.67 -5.46
N ILE A 90 -3.55 0.92 -5.17
CA ILE A 90 -4.76 0.87 -6.01
C ILE A 90 -5.40 2.26 -6.12
N ASN A 91 -5.56 2.95 -4.99
CA ASN A 91 -6.15 4.29 -4.96
C ASN A 91 -5.31 5.31 -5.74
N GLU A 92 -3.98 5.25 -5.62
CA GLU A 92 -3.06 6.11 -6.37
C GLU A 92 -3.15 5.86 -7.88
N LYS A 93 -3.15 4.60 -8.31
CA LYS A 93 -3.31 4.24 -9.73
C LYS A 93 -4.67 4.63 -10.29
N SER A 94 -5.74 4.43 -9.52
CA SER A 94 -7.10 4.80 -9.92
C SER A 94 -7.28 6.32 -10.07
N LYS A 95 -6.53 7.12 -9.31
CA LYS A 95 -6.49 8.58 -9.47
C LYS A 95 -5.75 9.03 -10.74
N MET A 96 -4.73 8.27 -11.15
CA MET A 96 -3.96 8.56 -12.36
C MET A 96 -4.66 8.06 -13.63
N ASP A 97 -5.43 6.98 -13.52
CA ASP A 97 -6.20 6.37 -14.60
C ASP A 97 -7.58 5.92 -14.09
N PRO A 98 -8.64 6.73 -14.32
CA PRO A 98 -9.99 6.42 -13.87
C PRO A 98 -10.60 5.16 -14.49
N GLU A 99 -10.03 4.66 -15.60
CA GLU A 99 -10.52 3.45 -16.28
C GLU A 99 -10.08 2.17 -15.54
N LEU A 100 -9.05 2.26 -14.68
CA LEU A 100 -8.57 1.18 -13.80
C LEU A 100 -9.29 1.15 -12.44
N ALA A 101 -10.18 2.09 -12.19
CA ALA A 101 -10.85 2.25 -10.91
C ALA A 101 -11.92 1.16 -10.71
N GLY A 102 -11.79 0.37 -9.63
CA GLY A 102 -12.81 -0.61 -9.24
C GLY A 102 -14.16 0.05 -8.92
N PRO A 103 -15.25 -0.73 -8.81
CA PRO A 103 -16.62 -0.20 -8.67
C PRO A 103 -16.82 0.71 -7.44
N ASP A 104 -15.96 0.58 -6.43
CA ASP A 104 -16.04 1.33 -5.17
C ASP A 104 -15.27 2.67 -5.19
N VAL A 105 -14.49 2.96 -6.24
CA VAL A 105 -13.74 4.22 -6.37
C VAL A 105 -14.71 5.32 -6.78
N LYS A 106 -15.12 6.15 -5.82
CA LYS A 106 -15.90 7.36 -6.11
C LYS A 106 -15.00 8.37 -6.82
N PRO A 107 -15.33 8.85 -8.02
CA PRO A 107 -14.59 9.93 -8.62
C PRO A 107 -14.63 11.13 -7.67
N ASP A 108 -13.46 11.64 -7.30
CA ASP A 108 -13.39 12.90 -6.56
C ASP A 108 -14.15 13.95 -7.38
N ALA A 109 -15.09 14.64 -6.73
CA ALA A 109 -15.88 15.68 -7.38
C ALA A 109 -14.93 16.63 -8.12
N PRO A 110 -15.21 16.99 -9.39
CA PRO A 110 -14.31 17.83 -10.17
C PRO A 110 -14.02 19.10 -9.37
N LYS A 111 -12.72 19.38 -9.13
CA LYS A 111 -12.30 20.63 -8.50
C LYS A 111 -12.98 21.76 -9.25
N ARG A 112 -13.92 22.44 -8.59
CA ARG A 112 -14.63 23.58 -9.16
C ARG A 112 -13.54 24.55 -9.61
N LEU A 113 -13.41 24.77 -10.92
CA LEU A 113 -12.54 25.81 -11.45
C LEU A 113 -12.93 27.10 -10.74
N VAL A 114 -12.04 27.62 -9.91
CA VAL A 114 -12.24 28.93 -9.31
C VAL A 114 -12.25 29.91 -10.48
N PRO A 115 -13.37 30.59 -10.77
CA PRO A 115 -13.39 31.54 -11.86
C PRO A 115 -12.31 32.60 -11.60
N PRO A 116 -11.59 33.07 -12.63
CA PRO A 116 -10.55 34.07 -12.45
C PRO A 116 -11.15 35.28 -11.73
N SER A 117 -10.47 35.73 -10.68
CA SER A 117 -10.83 36.94 -9.96
C SER A 117 -10.79 38.10 -10.94
N ASN A 118 -11.95 38.66 -11.26
CA ASN A 118 -12.01 39.93 -11.97
C ASN A 118 -11.40 40.99 -11.05
N HIS A 119 -10.14 41.35 -11.32
CA HIS A 119 -9.56 42.58 -10.81
C HIS A 119 -10.14 43.73 -11.63
N THR A 120 -11.01 44.51 -10.99
CA THR A 120 -11.36 45.88 -11.36
C THR A 120 -11.03 46.77 -10.17
#